data_AF-A0A182K620-F1
#
_entry.id   AF-A0A182K620-F1
#
_cell.length_a   1.000
_cell.length_b   1.000
_cell.length_c   1.000
_cell.angle_alpha   90.00
_cell.angle_beta   90.00
_cell.angle_gamma   90.00
#
_symmetry.space_group_name_H-M   'P 1'
#
loop_
_entity.id
_entity.type
_entity.pdbx_description
1 polymer ?
#
loop_
_entity_poly.entity_id
_entity_poly.type
_entity_poly.pdbx_seq_one_letter_code
_entity_poly.pdbx_strand_id
1 'polypeptide(L)'
;MESSENNSDSELSVENEGLESSAEEDNSSESNDTDDVDEDDEDEDVPKLADDEYKQMPFEELLKLQKKLGARVYNEAIFGKGKEKKPTALKPTGSKKAKQKSESENESSGSDSGPEEVTSKRKVPALGMGKKDKNASVQRSRDPRFDPQQGYFSGRQFRNNYSFVNDLRQKELRKLNNKLQAATDPEESNKLKFIIQRTENQMREYAKQKALDSERMREKQQAYAAVQEGKRPFYERKSTKQARALVEQYDKLKGDGGLVKHIDKRRKKISAKDRKKLDFST
;
A
#
# COMPACT_ATOMS: atom_id res chain seq x y z
N MET A 1 72.49 1.93 9.83
CA MET A 1 71.18 2.60 9.65
C MET A 1 70.57 1.95 8.44
N GLU A 2 69.68 1.00 8.72
CA GLU A 2 69.15 0.05 7.75
C GLU A 2 67.79 0.59 7.32
N SER A 3 67.72 1.01 6.06
CA SER A 3 66.51 1.55 5.45
C SER A 3 65.81 0.42 4.69
N SER A 4 64.91 -0.29 5.37
CA SER A 4 64.00 -1.21 4.70
C SER A 4 62.78 -0.46 4.20
N GLU A 5 62.66 -0.44 2.88
CA GLU A 5 61.46 -0.13 2.13
C GLU A 5 60.35 -1.12 2.53
N ASN A 6 59.18 -0.61 2.89
CA ASN A 6 57.98 -1.43 2.95
C ASN A 6 56.87 -0.73 2.15
N ASN A 7 56.81 -1.08 0.87
CA ASN A 7 55.60 -0.97 0.07
C ASN A 7 54.60 -2.00 0.61
N SER A 8 53.61 -1.53 1.36
CA SER A 8 52.40 -2.30 1.62
C SER A 8 51.23 -1.57 0.97
N ASP A 9 51.07 -1.88 -0.31
CA ASP A 9 49.85 -1.65 -1.07
C ASP A 9 48.69 -2.34 -0.35
N SER A 10 47.68 -1.56 0.03
CA SER A 10 46.47 -2.03 0.68
C SER A 10 45.31 -1.25 0.07
N GLU A 11 44.97 -1.59 -1.16
CA GLU A 11 43.69 -1.28 -1.77
C GLU A 11 42.56 -1.92 -0.94
N LEU A 12 41.99 -1.15 -0.01
CA LEU A 12 40.73 -1.52 0.63
C LEU A 12 39.57 -1.06 -0.25
N SER A 13 39.25 -1.91 -1.22
CA SER A 13 37.98 -1.92 -1.93
C SER A 13 36.86 -2.25 -0.93
N VAL A 14 36.24 -1.23 -0.31
CA VAL A 14 35.08 -1.46 0.56
C VAL A 14 33.81 -1.36 -0.26
N GLU A 15 33.29 -2.55 -0.51
CA GLU A 15 31.97 -2.88 -1.01
C GLU A 15 30.90 -2.01 -0.36
N ASN A 16 30.22 -1.22 -1.18
CA ASN A 16 29.01 -0.50 -0.80
C ASN A 16 27.83 -1.49 -0.84
N GLU A 17 27.82 -2.41 0.13
CA GLU A 17 26.68 -3.26 0.45
C GLU A 17 25.57 -2.36 1.00
N GLY A 18 24.66 -2.00 0.09
CA GLY A 18 23.49 -1.20 0.38
C GLY A 18 22.56 -1.93 1.34
N LEU A 19 22.33 -1.31 2.49
CA LEU A 19 21.12 -1.49 3.29
C LEU A 19 19.94 -0.89 2.50
N GLU A 20 19.42 -1.71 1.59
CA GLU A 20 18.11 -1.55 0.98
C GLU A 20 17.05 -1.64 2.08
N SER A 21 16.26 -0.58 2.20
CA SER A 21 15.00 -0.60 2.93
C SER A 21 13.99 -1.33 2.05
N SER A 22 13.54 -2.48 2.54
CA SER A 22 12.39 -3.21 2.02
C SER A 22 11.15 -2.33 2.15
N ALA A 23 10.73 -1.76 1.01
CA ALA A 23 9.40 -1.25 0.78
C ALA A 23 8.89 -1.95 -0.48
N GLU A 24 8.20 -3.06 -0.25
CA GLU A 24 7.37 -3.76 -1.22
C GLU A 24 6.29 -2.79 -1.73
N GLU A 25 6.45 -2.28 -2.94
CA GLU A 25 5.33 -1.85 -3.78
C GLU A 25 5.49 -2.52 -5.14
N ASP A 26 4.84 -3.67 -5.24
CA ASP A 26 4.46 -4.32 -6.49
C ASP A 26 3.53 -3.39 -7.28
N ASN A 27 4.04 -2.86 -8.38
CA ASN A 27 3.22 -2.27 -9.43
C ASN A 27 3.74 -2.78 -10.77
N SER A 28 3.47 -4.07 -11.01
CA SER A 28 3.48 -4.68 -12.33
C SER A 28 2.27 -4.16 -13.13
N SER A 29 2.50 -3.16 -13.98
CA SER A 29 1.61 -2.87 -15.12
C SER A 29 2.24 -3.50 -16.36
N GLU A 30 2.07 -4.81 -16.51
CA GLU A 30 2.39 -5.50 -17.76
C GLU A 30 1.19 -5.32 -18.70
N SER A 31 1.40 -4.57 -19.77
CA SER A 31 0.53 -4.52 -20.94
C SER A 31 0.81 -5.76 -21.78
N ASN A 32 -0.06 -6.77 -21.69
CA ASN A 32 -0.14 -7.81 -22.72
C ASN A 32 -1.23 -7.41 -23.71
N ASP A 33 -0.76 -6.75 -24.76
CA ASP A 33 -1.35 -6.78 -26.09
C ASP A 33 -0.91 -8.12 -26.71
N THR A 34 -1.86 -9.05 -26.87
CA THR A 34 -1.66 -10.25 -27.68
C THR A 34 -2.98 -10.59 -28.35
N ASP A 35 -2.87 -10.66 -29.67
CA ASP A 35 -3.87 -10.96 -30.67
C ASP A 35 -4.72 -12.20 -30.37
N ASP A 36 -6.00 -12.03 -30.70
CA ASP A 36 -6.86 -12.95 -31.45
C ASP A 36 -6.14 -14.16 -32.08
N VAL A 37 -6.35 -15.35 -31.52
CA VAL A 37 -6.30 -16.62 -32.27
C VAL A 37 -7.43 -17.50 -31.72
N ASP A 38 -8.46 -17.65 -32.55
CA ASP A 38 -9.48 -18.69 -32.45
C ASP A 38 -8.80 -20.07 -32.45
N GLU A 39 -8.96 -20.82 -31.37
CA GLU A 39 -8.81 -22.28 -31.38
C GLU A 39 -10.17 -22.89 -31.05
N ASP A 40 -10.77 -23.46 -32.11
CA ASP A 40 -11.92 -24.35 -32.07
C ASP A 40 -11.65 -25.52 -31.12
N ASP A 41 -12.41 -25.60 -30.03
CA ASP A 41 -12.53 -26.81 -29.21
C ASP A 41 -13.94 -27.38 -29.38
N GLU A 42 -13.96 -28.59 -29.92
CA GLU A 42 -15.10 -29.34 -30.47
C GLU A 42 -16.30 -29.44 -29.51
N ASP A 43 -17.47 -29.13 -30.07
CA ASP A 43 -18.79 -29.27 -29.46
C ASP A 43 -19.09 -30.75 -29.10
N GLU A 44 -19.08 -31.08 -27.80
CA GLU A 44 -19.99 -32.12 -27.31
C GLU A 44 -21.38 -31.48 -27.09
N ASP A 45 -22.22 -31.61 -28.12
CA ASP A 45 -23.60 -31.15 -28.18
C ASP A 45 -24.46 -31.69 -27.02
N VAL A 46 -24.53 -30.93 -25.93
CA VAL A 46 -25.64 -31.05 -24.97
C VAL A 46 -26.75 -30.11 -25.47
N PRO A 47 -27.90 -30.64 -25.95
CA PRO A 47 -28.94 -29.80 -26.54
C PRO A 47 -29.46 -28.82 -25.48
N LYS A 48 -29.28 -27.52 -25.75
CA LYS A 48 -29.90 -26.44 -24.97
C LYS A 48 -31.41 -26.54 -25.18
N LEU A 49 -32.15 -26.82 -24.13
CA LEU A 49 -33.62 -26.75 -24.17
C LEU A 49 -33.99 -25.27 -24.29
N ALA A 50 -34.72 -24.91 -25.36
CA ALA A 50 -34.99 -23.52 -25.71
C ALA A 50 -35.77 -22.79 -24.62
N ASP A 51 -35.44 -21.51 -24.40
CA ASP A 51 -35.92 -20.77 -23.23
C ASP A 51 -37.45 -20.61 -23.16
N ASP A 52 -38.10 -20.69 -24.31
CA ASP A 52 -39.55 -20.53 -24.44
C ASP A 52 -40.33 -21.79 -24.04
N GLU A 53 -39.72 -22.98 -24.16
CA GLU A 53 -40.38 -24.25 -23.84
C GLU A 53 -40.45 -24.50 -22.33
N TYR A 54 -39.37 -24.25 -21.58
CA TYR A 54 -39.39 -24.45 -20.12
C TYR A 54 -40.31 -23.45 -19.41
N LYS A 55 -40.48 -22.25 -19.97
CA LYS A 55 -41.24 -21.16 -19.34
C LYS A 55 -42.75 -21.39 -19.42
N GLN A 56 -43.21 -22.22 -20.36
CA GLN A 56 -44.62 -22.57 -20.55
C GLN A 56 -45.02 -23.87 -19.83
N MET A 57 -44.06 -24.68 -19.37
CA MET A 57 -44.34 -25.94 -18.67
C MET A 57 -44.74 -25.71 -17.20
N PRO A 58 -45.76 -26.43 -16.67
CA PRO A 58 -46.14 -26.33 -15.27
C PRO A 58 -45.02 -26.84 -14.35
N PHE A 59 -44.91 -26.23 -13.18
CA PHE A 59 -43.84 -26.49 -12.21
C PHE A 59 -43.70 -27.97 -11.81
N GLU A 60 -44.80 -28.72 -11.77
CA GLU A 60 -44.76 -30.16 -11.47
C GLU A 60 -43.97 -30.96 -12.51
N GLU A 61 -44.06 -30.59 -13.78
CA GLU A 61 -43.30 -31.24 -14.85
C GLU A 61 -41.82 -30.89 -14.78
N LEU A 62 -41.49 -29.62 -14.48
CA LEU A 62 -40.09 -29.21 -14.24
C LEU A 62 -39.46 -29.98 -13.07
N LEU A 63 -40.22 -30.20 -11.98
CA LEU A 63 -39.72 -30.95 -10.83
C LEU A 63 -39.54 -32.44 -11.14
N LYS A 64 -40.45 -33.04 -11.93
CA LYS A 64 -40.28 -34.43 -12.42
C LYS A 64 -39.07 -34.54 -13.34
N LEU A 65 -38.83 -33.54 -14.17
CA LEU A 65 -37.71 -33.48 -15.11
C LEU A 65 -36.38 -33.34 -14.36
N GLN A 66 -36.28 -32.46 -13.36
CA GLN A 66 -35.12 -32.32 -12.48
C GLN A 66 -34.80 -33.61 -11.71
N LYS A 67 -35.83 -34.34 -11.24
CA LYS A 67 -35.65 -35.62 -10.54
C LYS A 67 -35.17 -36.74 -11.47
N LYS A 68 -35.58 -36.72 -12.74
CA LYS A 68 -35.19 -37.72 -13.75
C LYS A 68 -33.79 -37.48 -14.30
N LEU A 69 -33.46 -36.24 -14.67
CA LEU A 69 -32.16 -35.88 -15.25
C LEU A 69 -31.08 -35.63 -14.18
N GLY A 70 -31.49 -35.34 -12.94
CA GLY A 70 -30.60 -34.95 -11.86
C GLY A 70 -30.31 -33.45 -11.87
N ALA A 71 -30.14 -32.86 -10.68
CA ALA A 71 -30.05 -31.41 -10.51
C ALA A 71 -28.86 -30.76 -11.24
N ARG A 72 -27.73 -31.47 -11.40
CA ARG A 72 -26.54 -30.94 -12.08
C ARG A 72 -26.78 -30.78 -13.58
N VAL A 73 -27.22 -31.85 -14.25
CA VAL A 73 -27.49 -31.87 -15.69
C VAL A 73 -28.66 -30.95 -16.04
N TYR A 74 -29.71 -30.92 -15.20
CA TYR A 74 -30.84 -30.00 -15.37
C TYR A 74 -30.41 -28.53 -15.33
N ASN A 75 -29.58 -28.14 -14.34
CA ASN A 75 -29.13 -26.77 -14.21
C ASN A 75 -28.20 -26.36 -15.37
N GLU A 76 -27.36 -27.29 -15.84
CA GLU A 76 -26.48 -27.06 -16.97
C GLU A 76 -27.25 -26.91 -18.29
N ALA A 77 -28.33 -27.69 -18.48
CA ALA A 77 -29.18 -27.60 -19.65
C ALA A 77 -30.03 -26.32 -19.69
N ILE A 78 -30.53 -25.85 -18.54
CA ILE A 78 -31.39 -24.66 -18.43
C ILE A 78 -30.59 -23.35 -18.34
N PHE A 79 -29.52 -23.33 -17.55
CA PHE A 79 -28.76 -22.10 -17.30
C PHE A 79 -27.44 -22.04 -18.09
N GLY A 80 -27.14 -23.07 -18.87
CA GLY A 80 -25.88 -23.25 -19.57
C GLY A 80 -24.72 -23.66 -18.63
N LYS A 81 -23.61 -24.11 -19.21
CA LYS A 81 -22.31 -24.23 -18.52
C LYS A 81 -21.84 -22.82 -18.13
N GLY A 82 -22.24 -22.34 -16.96
CA GLY A 82 -21.78 -21.06 -16.43
C GLY A 82 -20.27 -21.09 -16.21
N LYS A 83 -19.53 -20.15 -16.83
CA LYS A 83 -18.09 -19.95 -16.59
C LYS A 83 -17.82 -19.95 -15.09
N GLU A 84 -16.92 -20.83 -14.65
CA GLU A 84 -16.57 -20.98 -13.25
C GLU A 84 -16.22 -19.63 -12.63
N LYS A 85 -16.99 -19.22 -11.61
CA LYS A 85 -16.57 -18.14 -10.74
C LYS A 85 -15.33 -18.63 -9.99
N LYS A 86 -14.20 -17.96 -10.23
CA LYS A 86 -12.90 -18.16 -9.57
C LYS A 86 -13.07 -18.58 -8.09
N PRO A 87 -12.50 -19.71 -7.65
CA PRO A 87 -12.57 -20.11 -6.26
C PRO A 87 -11.75 -19.14 -5.40
N THR A 88 -12.42 -18.42 -4.50
CA THR A 88 -11.74 -17.74 -3.39
C THR A 88 -11.13 -18.80 -2.49
N ALA A 89 -9.80 -18.75 -2.38
CA ALA A 89 -8.97 -19.70 -1.67
C ALA A 89 -9.44 -19.97 -0.24
N LEU A 90 -9.81 -21.22 0.05
CA LEU A 90 -9.68 -21.84 1.37
C LEU A 90 -9.24 -23.29 1.18
N LYS A 91 -7.98 -23.57 1.53
CA LYS A 91 -7.37 -24.91 1.56
C LYS A 91 -8.04 -25.77 2.65
N PRO A 92 -8.24 -27.08 2.46
CA PRO A 92 -8.59 -27.98 3.55
C PRO A 92 -7.30 -28.59 4.13
N THR A 93 -6.95 -28.27 5.38
CA THR A 93 -5.99 -29.08 6.14
C THR A 93 -6.70 -29.68 7.34
N GLY A 94 -6.79 -31.01 7.35
CA GLY A 94 -7.24 -31.76 8.50
C GLY A 94 -6.30 -31.54 9.69
N SER A 95 -6.88 -31.29 10.85
CA SER A 95 -6.30 -31.72 12.12
C SER A 95 -7.39 -31.86 13.17
N LYS A 96 -7.44 -33.04 13.76
CA LYS A 96 -8.23 -33.35 14.95
C LYS A 96 -7.74 -32.45 16.09
N LYS A 97 -8.63 -31.75 16.80
CA LYS A 97 -8.50 -31.49 18.25
C LYS A 97 -9.78 -30.94 18.88
N ALA A 98 -10.22 -31.71 19.89
CA ALA A 98 -10.84 -31.32 21.16
C ALA A 98 -11.81 -30.14 21.20
N LYS A 99 -13.08 -30.51 21.39
CA LYS A 99 -14.17 -29.72 21.96
C LYS A 99 -13.77 -29.17 23.34
N GLN A 100 -13.40 -27.90 23.42
CA GLN A 100 -13.59 -27.10 24.63
C GLN A 100 -14.57 -25.98 24.32
N LYS A 101 -15.67 -26.01 25.07
CA LYS A 101 -16.80 -25.11 25.00
C LYS A 101 -16.47 -23.90 25.87
N SER A 102 -15.94 -22.84 25.27
CA SER A 102 -15.85 -21.52 25.90
C SER A 102 -16.98 -20.66 25.39
N GLU A 103 -17.94 -20.40 26.28
CA GLU A 103 -19.04 -19.46 26.09
C GLU A 103 -18.49 -18.03 26.01
N SER A 104 -18.19 -17.58 24.80
CA SER A 104 -18.15 -16.16 24.49
C SER A 104 -18.30 -15.98 22.98
N GLU A 105 -19.52 -16.18 22.49
CA GLU A 105 -19.85 -15.78 21.13
C GLU A 105 -19.96 -14.25 21.08
N ASN A 106 -18.98 -13.73 20.36
CA ASN A 106 -18.80 -12.36 19.97
C ASN A 106 -19.84 -12.07 18.88
N GLU A 107 -20.76 -11.15 19.16
CA GLU A 107 -21.64 -10.59 18.13
C GLU A 107 -20.80 -9.75 17.17
N SER A 108 -20.40 -10.33 16.05
CA SER A 108 -20.04 -9.62 14.82
C SER A 108 -19.57 -10.63 13.76
N SER A 109 -20.44 -10.97 12.81
CA SER A 109 -20.13 -10.71 11.39
C SER A 109 -21.40 -10.93 10.56
N GLY A 110 -21.68 -9.98 9.65
CA GLY A 110 -22.83 -9.98 8.76
C GLY A 110 -22.80 -11.12 7.76
N SER A 111 -23.21 -12.30 8.21
CA SER A 111 -23.78 -13.32 7.34
C SER A 111 -25.26 -13.02 7.15
N ASP A 112 -25.73 -13.13 5.91
CA ASP A 112 -27.14 -13.16 5.52
C ASP A 112 -27.82 -14.40 6.10
N SER A 113 -27.88 -14.46 7.43
CA SER A 113 -28.56 -15.48 8.19
C SER A 113 -29.96 -14.92 8.47
N GLY A 114 -30.99 -15.62 7.99
CA GLY A 114 -32.38 -15.26 8.23
C GLY A 114 -32.73 -15.16 9.71
N PRO A 115 -33.95 -14.71 10.06
CA PRO A 115 -34.33 -14.46 11.44
C PRO A 115 -34.11 -15.70 12.32
N GLU A 116 -33.34 -15.54 13.38
CA GLU A 116 -33.08 -16.59 14.37
C GLU A 116 -34.21 -16.65 15.40
N GLU A 117 -34.69 -17.86 15.68
CA GLU A 117 -35.70 -18.10 16.71
C GLU A 117 -35.09 -17.95 18.11
N VAL A 118 -35.45 -16.87 18.81
CA VAL A 118 -35.05 -16.64 20.20
C VAL A 118 -36.20 -16.91 21.18
N THR A 119 -35.89 -17.41 22.38
CA THR A 119 -36.90 -17.69 23.40
C THR A 119 -37.65 -16.43 23.84
N SER A 120 -38.98 -16.51 23.94
CA SER A 120 -39.87 -15.45 24.42
C SER A 120 -39.63 -15.05 25.89
N LYS A 121 -38.90 -15.87 26.65
CA LYS A 121 -38.48 -15.56 28.03
C LYS A 121 -37.23 -14.67 28.07
N ARG A 122 -36.56 -14.44 26.94
CA ARG A 122 -35.38 -13.58 26.87
C ARG A 122 -35.83 -12.13 26.98
N LYS A 123 -35.44 -11.47 28.07
CA LYS A 123 -35.71 -10.04 28.29
C LYS A 123 -35.04 -9.22 27.19
N VAL A 124 -35.81 -8.48 26.41
CA VAL A 124 -35.32 -7.55 25.38
C VAL A 124 -34.85 -6.26 26.07
N PRO A 125 -33.70 -5.68 25.70
CA PRO A 125 -33.31 -4.37 26.22
C PRO A 125 -34.35 -3.31 25.84
N ALA A 126 -34.67 -2.40 26.77
CA ALA A 126 -35.58 -1.30 26.47
C ALA A 126 -35.02 -0.44 25.34
N LEU A 127 -35.89 0.05 24.46
CA LEU A 127 -35.52 0.87 23.31
C LEU A 127 -34.67 2.07 23.76
N GLY A 128 -33.44 2.18 23.25
CA GLY A 128 -32.50 3.25 23.61
C GLY A 128 -31.52 2.91 24.75
N MET A 129 -31.71 1.81 25.48
CA MET A 129 -30.71 1.27 26.41
C MET A 129 -29.86 0.20 25.72
N GLY A 130 -28.98 0.64 24.83
CA GLY A 130 -27.80 -0.17 24.49
C GLY A 130 -27.06 -0.55 25.78
N LYS A 131 -26.50 -1.76 25.83
CA LYS A 131 -25.62 -2.16 26.94
C LYS A 131 -24.53 -1.09 27.05
N LYS A 132 -24.56 -0.25 28.09
CA LYS A 132 -23.43 0.65 28.37
C LYS A 132 -22.21 -0.23 28.47
N ASP A 133 -21.20 0.02 27.64
CA ASP A 133 -19.95 -0.72 27.73
C ASP A 133 -19.52 -0.72 29.18
N LYS A 134 -19.25 -1.90 29.75
CA LYS A 134 -18.88 -2.06 31.17
C LYS A 134 -17.66 -1.21 31.54
N ASN A 135 -16.94 -0.71 30.53
CA ASN A 135 -15.75 0.14 30.64
C ASN A 135 -16.01 1.65 30.44
N ALA A 136 -17.23 2.09 30.11
CA ALA A 136 -17.53 3.49 29.82
C ALA A 136 -17.44 4.39 31.07
N SER A 137 -17.64 3.84 32.27
CA SER A 137 -17.57 4.58 33.54
C SER A 137 -16.19 4.57 34.21
N VAL A 138 -15.25 3.74 33.73
CA VAL A 138 -13.90 3.70 34.30
C VAL A 138 -13.11 4.85 33.69
N GLN A 139 -12.96 5.94 34.43
CA GLN A 139 -12.01 7.01 34.14
C GLN A 139 -10.60 6.44 34.27
N ARG A 140 -10.13 5.79 33.21
CA ARG A 140 -8.72 5.38 33.09
C ARG A 140 -7.89 6.66 33.01
N SER A 141 -6.76 6.69 33.70
CA SER A 141 -5.75 7.73 33.50
C SER A 141 -5.30 7.68 32.03
N ARG A 142 -5.83 8.60 31.22
CA ARG A 142 -5.47 8.74 29.81
C ARG A 142 -4.26 9.65 29.72
N ASP A 143 -3.23 9.23 29.01
CA ASP A 143 -2.15 10.14 28.62
C ASP A 143 -2.75 11.14 27.62
N PRO A 144 -2.72 12.45 27.90
CA PRO A 144 -3.33 13.45 27.02
C PRO A 144 -2.74 13.40 25.61
N ARG A 145 -1.49 12.95 25.42
CA ARG A 145 -0.89 12.79 24.09
C ARG A 145 -1.59 11.73 23.24
N PHE A 146 -2.22 10.76 23.90
CA PHE A 146 -2.92 9.65 23.27
C PHE A 146 -4.43 9.73 23.47
N ASP A 147 -4.95 10.85 23.99
CA ASP A 147 -6.39 11.06 24.16
C ASP A 147 -7.01 11.53 22.84
N PRO A 148 -7.97 10.77 22.26
CA PRO A 148 -8.64 11.16 21.03
C PRO A 148 -9.32 12.54 21.09
N GLN A 149 -9.62 13.05 22.30
CA GLN A 149 -10.21 14.38 22.47
C GLN A 149 -9.26 15.55 22.18
N GLN A 150 -7.94 15.33 22.23
CA GLN A 150 -6.94 16.39 22.02
C GLN A 150 -6.73 16.76 20.53
N GLY A 151 -7.50 16.14 19.62
CA GLY A 151 -7.46 16.39 18.19
C GLY A 151 -6.43 15.57 17.43
N TYR A 152 -6.36 15.79 16.12
CA TYR A 152 -5.51 15.00 15.23
C TYR A 152 -4.18 15.70 14.95
N PHE A 153 -3.11 14.90 14.85
CA PHE A 153 -1.79 15.40 14.48
C PHE A 153 -1.79 16.00 13.06
N SER A 154 -1.47 17.29 12.97
CA SER A 154 -1.24 17.96 11.70
C SER A 154 0.26 18.15 11.46
N GLY A 155 0.83 17.36 10.56
CA GLY A 155 2.26 17.45 10.20
C GLY A 155 2.68 18.85 9.74
N ARG A 156 1.79 19.58 9.05
CA ARG A 156 2.02 20.97 8.65
C ARG A 156 2.14 21.91 9.84
N GLN A 157 1.16 21.86 10.75
CA GLN A 157 1.17 22.73 11.94
C GLN A 157 2.37 22.40 12.83
N PHE A 158 2.68 21.11 13.01
CA PHE A 158 3.87 20.68 13.73
C PHE A 158 5.14 21.28 13.13
N ARG A 159 5.34 21.18 11.80
CA ARG A 159 6.53 21.74 11.13
C ARG A 159 6.62 23.27 11.21
N ASN A 160 5.49 23.96 11.33
CA ASN A 160 5.46 25.41 11.55
C ASN A 160 5.80 25.77 12.99
N ASN A 161 5.13 25.13 13.96
CA ASN A 161 5.31 25.38 15.40
C ASN A 161 6.73 25.05 15.86
N TYR A 162 7.33 24.00 15.30
CA TYR A 162 8.70 23.55 15.61
C TYR A 162 9.70 23.90 14.50
N SER A 163 9.45 24.97 13.74
CA SER A 163 10.36 25.42 12.68
C SER A 163 11.77 25.74 13.18
N PHE A 164 11.89 26.27 14.40
CA PHE A 164 13.17 26.60 15.06
C PHE A 164 14.10 25.38 15.25
N VAL A 165 13.56 24.16 15.29
CA VAL A 165 14.37 22.94 15.39
C VAL A 165 15.29 22.80 14.18
N ASN A 166 14.86 23.28 13.01
CA ASN A 166 15.69 23.26 11.81
C ASN A 166 16.87 24.24 11.92
N ASP A 167 16.65 25.40 12.51
CA ASP A 167 17.71 26.39 12.77
C ASP A 167 18.73 25.85 13.77
N LEU A 168 18.27 25.07 14.76
CA LEU A 168 19.13 24.37 15.70
C LEU A 168 19.99 23.32 14.99
N ARG A 169 19.39 22.48 14.13
CA ARG A 169 20.12 21.49 13.31
C ARG A 169 21.19 22.13 12.42
N GLN A 170 20.93 23.31 11.84
CA GLN A 170 21.94 24.03 11.06
C GLN A 170 23.15 24.45 11.92
N LYS A 171 22.90 24.93 13.14
CA LYS A 171 23.98 25.27 14.09
C LYS A 171 24.74 24.03 14.53
N GLU A 172 24.04 22.92 14.76
CA GLU A 172 24.66 21.63 15.08
C GLU A 172 25.53 21.11 13.95
N LEU A 173 25.08 21.19 12.69
CA LEU A 173 25.88 20.82 11.52
C LEU A 173 27.19 21.60 11.44
N ARG A 174 27.15 22.93 11.68
CA ARG A 174 28.37 23.75 11.73
C ARG A 174 29.33 23.26 12.82
N LYS A 175 28.82 22.95 14.01
CA LYS A 175 29.63 22.41 15.12
C LYS A 175 30.21 21.04 14.79
N LEU A 176 29.43 20.16 14.18
CA LEU A 176 29.87 18.81 13.79
C LEU A 176 30.95 18.87 12.70
N ASN A 177 30.80 19.76 11.71
CA ASN A 177 31.82 19.97 10.69
C ASN A 177 33.13 20.50 11.29
N ASN A 178 33.07 21.44 12.23
CA ASN A 178 34.26 21.92 12.92
C ASN A 178 34.94 20.81 13.74
N LYS A 179 34.15 19.96 14.41
CA LYS A 179 34.68 18.78 15.12
C LYS A 179 35.31 17.78 14.16
N LEU A 180 34.71 17.55 12.99
CA LEU A 180 35.25 16.64 11.98
C LEU A 180 36.60 17.14 11.46
N GLN A 181 36.77 18.45 11.29
CA GLN A 181 38.06 19.04 10.89
C GLN A 181 39.13 18.93 11.98
N ALA A 182 38.74 18.94 13.26
CA ALA A 182 39.66 18.80 14.38
C ALA A 182 39.96 17.34 14.76
N ALA A 183 39.10 16.40 14.35
CA ALA A 183 39.24 14.98 14.68
C ALA A 183 40.45 14.39 13.96
N THR A 184 41.37 13.81 14.74
CA THR A 184 42.53 13.08 14.23
C THR A 184 42.28 11.57 14.20
N ASP A 185 41.45 11.06 15.11
CA ASP A 185 41.11 9.65 15.19
C ASP A 185 40.15 9.23 14.04
N PRO A 186 40.48 8.17 13.27
CA PRO A 186 39.65 7.71 12.16
C PRO A 186 38.27 7.21 12.60
N GLU A 187 38.14 6.56 13.76
CA GLU A 187 36.83 6.08 14.21
C GLU A 187 35.89 7.22 14.58
N GLU A 188 36.38 8.20 15.34
CA GLU A 188 35.63 9.41 15.66
C GLU A 188 35.25 10.20 14.40
N SER A 189 36.18 10.31 13.44
CA SER A 189 35.91 10.94 12.14
C SER A 189 34.75 10.26 11.40
N ASN A 190 34.73 8.93 11.37
CA ASN A 190 33.65 8.17 10.72
C ASN A 190 32.31 8.32 11.46
N LYS A 191 32.32 8.31 12.80
CA LYS A 191 31.12 8.59 13.62
C LYS A 191 30.57 9.99 13.34
N LEU A 192 31.45 11.00 13.26
CA LEU A 192 31.06 12.37 12.95
C LEU A 192 30.47 12.50 11.54
N LYS A 193 31.11 11.91 10.52
CA LYS A 193 30.59 11.88 9.13
C LYS A 193 29.20 11.27 9.07
N PHE A 194 28.97 10.16 9.76
CA PHE A 194 27.66 9.52 9.83
C PHE A 194 26.59 10.44 10.44
N ILE A 195 26.90 11.11 11.54
CA ILE A 195 25.96 12.02 12.20
C ILE A 195 25.66 13.23 11.31
N ILE A 196 26.67 13.79 10.64
CA ILE A 196 26.53 14.89 9.68
C ILE A 196 25.56 14.47 8.56
N GLN A 197 25.83 13.34 7.90
CA GLN A 197 25.00 12.82 6.82
C GLN A 197 23.55 12.58 7.28
N ARG A 198 23.35 12.00 8.47
CA ARG A 198 22.02 11.78 9.05
C ARG A 198 21.28 13.11 9.25
N THR A 199 21.97 14.12 9.77
CA THR A 199 21.39 15.44 10.05
C THR A 199 21.05 16.18 8.75
N GLU A 200 21.91 16.09 7.74
CA GLU A 200 21.66 16.63 6.39
C GLU A 200 20.47 15.94 5.72
N ASN A 201 20.33 14.62 5.85
CA ASN A 201 19.18 13.89 5.34
C ASN A 201 17.87 14.39 5.98
N GLN A 202 17.86 14.58 7.31
CA GLN A 202 16.70 15.11 8.03
C GLN A 202 16.33 16.53 7.58
N MET A 203 17.34 17.38 7.40
CA MET A 203 17.17 18.74 6.87
C MET A 203 16.58 18.74 5.45
N ARG A 204 17.11 17.87 4.56
CA ARG A 204 16.61 17.72 3.18
C ARG A 204 15.16 17.24 3.15
N GLU A 205 14.81 16.23 3.94
CA GLU A 205 13.43 15.76 4.04
C GLU A 205 12.48 16.83 4.60
N TYR A 206 12.91 17.58 5.63
CA TYR A 206 12.12 18.71 6.13
C TYR A 206 11.85 19.76 5.05
N ALA A 207 12.88 20.15 4.28
CA ALA A 207 12.75 21.12 3.20
C ALA A 207 11.80 20.62 2.10
N LYS A 208 11.91 19.34 1.70
CA LYS A 208 11.02 18.70 0.74
C LYS A 208 9.57 18.72 1.21
N GLN A 209 9.30 18.32 2.46
CA GLN A 209 7.95 18.34 3.03
C GLN A 209 7.38 19.76 3.13
N LYS A 210 8.22 20.74 3.46
CA LYS A 210 7.82 22.15 3.51
C LYS A 210 7.43 22.69 2.14
N ALA A 211 8.16 22.30 1.08
CA ALA A 211 7.84 22.67 -0.31
C ALA A 211 6.50 22.06 -0.77
N LEU A 212 6.28 20.76 -0.50
CA LEU A 212 5.01 20.10 -0.82
C LEU A 212 3.82 20.76 -0.10
N ASP A 213 4.01 21.15 1.15
CA ASP A 213 2.99 21.88 1.91
C ASP A 213 2.72 23.27 1.34
N SER A 214 3.75 24.01 0.90
CA SER A 214 3.56 25.33 0.30
C SER A 214 2.85 25.25 -1.04
N GLU A 215 3.16 24.25 -1.87
CA GLU A 215 2.45 23.97 -3.12
C GLU A 215 0.98 23.66 -2.86
N ARG A 216 0.68 22.76 -1.91
CA ARG A 216 -0.71 22.43 -1.53
C ARG A 216 -1.47 23.65 -1.03
N MET A 217 -0.82 24.51 -0.24
CA MET A 217 -1.43 25.75 0.22
C MET A 217 -1.68 26.73 -0.92
N ARG A 218 -0.78 26.81 -1.91
CA ARG A 218 -0.95 27.64 -3.10
C ARG A 218 -2.15 27.16 -3.93
N GLU A 219 -2.28 25.86 -4.16
CA GLU A 219 -3.46 25.30 -4.85
C GLU A 219 -4.76 25.63 -4.09
N LYS A 220 -4.75 25.50 -2.77
CA LYS A 220 -5.91 25.85 -1.93
C LYS A 220 -6.26 27.34 -2.02
N GLN A 221 -5.26 28.21 -2.01
CA GLN A 221 -5.46 29.66 -2.15
C GLN A 221 -6.01 30.02 -3.53
N GLN A 222 -5.50 29.40 -4.60
CA GLN A 222 -6.02 29.61 -5.96
C GLN A 222 -7.48 29.15 -6.09
N ALA A 223 -7.82 28.00 -5.52
CA ALA A 223 -9.20 27.53 -5.50
C ALA A 223 -10.12 28.49 -4.70
N TYR A 224 -9.64 29.00 -3.57
CA TYR A 224 -10.38 29.97 -2.77
C TYR A 224 -10.60 31.29 -3.53
N ALA A 225 -9.57 31.82 -4.20
CA ALA A 225 -9.66 33.02 -5.02
C ALA A 225 -10.65 32.86 -6.18
N ALA A 226 -10.65 31.71 -6.88
CA ALA A 226 -11.62 31.43 -7.93
C ALA A 226 -13.06 31.44 -7.41
N VAL A 227 -13.30 30.85 -6.24
CA VAL A 227 -14.62 30.86 -5.59
C VAL A 227 -15.03 32.28 -5.20
N GLN A 228 -14.11 33.09 -4.66
CA GLN A 228 -14.38 34.50 -4.32
C GLN A 228 -14.74 35.33 -5.55
N GLU A 229 -14.13 35.05 -6.71
CA GLU A 229 -14.48 35.66 -7.99
C GLU A 229 -15.80 35.13 -8.59
N GLY A 230 -16.43 34.12 -7.97
CA GLY A 230 -17.64 33.46 -8.48
C GLY A 230 -17.37 32.44 -9.58
N LYS A 231 -16.10 32.11 -9.86
CA LYS A 231 -15.70 31.08 -10.83
C LYS A 231 -15.66 29.70 -10.18
N ARG A 232 -15.87 28.65 -10.97
CA ARG A 232 -15.74 27.28 -10.49
C ARG A 232 -14.25 26.93 -10.28
N PRO A 233 -13.81 26.54 -9.08
CA PRO A 233 -12.42 26.20 -8.83
C PRO A 233 -11.99 24.99 -9.67
N PHE A 234 -10.81 25.08 -10.28
CA PHE A 234 -10.23 24.00 -11.07
C PHE A 234 -9.24 23.19 -10.23
N TYR A 235 -9.46 21.88 -10.15
CA TYR A 235 -8.57 20.94 -9.50
C TYR A 235 -7.93 20.04 -10.55
N GLU A 236 -6.61 20.15 -10.70
CA GLU A 236 -5.86 19.31 -11.62
C GLU A 236 -5.97 17.82 -11.23
N ARG A 237 -6.06 16.94 -12.24
CA ARG A 237 -6.08 15.48 -12.02
C ARG A 237 -4.75 15.02 -11.42
N LYS A 238 -4.77 13.94 -10.65
CA LYS A 238 -3.55 13.39 -10.03
C LYS A 238 -2.50 12.98 -11.08
N SER A 239 -2.93 12.40 -12.20
CA SER A 239 -2.05 11.97 -13.30
C SER A 239 -1.34 13.15 -13.96
N THR A 240 -2.03 14.27 -14.19
CA THR A 240 -1.44 15.45 -14.82
C THR A 240 -0.45 16.14 -13.87
N LYS A 241 -0.74 16.17 -12.57
CA LYS A 241 0.23 16.63 -11.55
C LYS A 241 1.50 15.78 -11.52
N GLN A 242 1.36 14.46 -11.63
CA GLN A 242 2.51 13.55 -11.69
C GLN A 242 3.33 13.78 -12.97
N ALA A 243 2.68 13.91 -14.12
CA ALA A 243 3.36 14.23 -15.39
C ALA A 243 4.15 15.55 -15.28
N ARG A 244 3.53 16.59 -14.70
CA ARG A 244 4.19 17.87 -14.43
C ARG A 244 5.41 17.72 -13.51
N ALA A 245 5.26 16.97 -12.41
CA ALA A 245 6.37 16.72 -11.49
C ALA A 245 7.53 15.96 -12.15
N LEU A 246 7.24 15.01 -13.05
CA LEU A 246 8.26 14.29 -13.83
C LEU A 246 9.00 15.21 -14.80
N VAL A 247 8.28 16.11 -15.47
CA VAL A 247 8.89 17.13 -16.35
C VAL A 247 9.80 18.05 -15.54
N GLU A 248 9.33 18.57 -14.40
CA GLU A 248 10.15 19.41 -13.52
C GLU A 248 11.38 18.67 -13.00
N GLN A 249 11.25 17.39 -12.65
CA GLN A 249 12.38 16.57 -12.22
C GLN A 249 13.39 16.37 -13.35
N TYR A 250 12.91 16.14 -14.58
CA TYR A 250 13.76 16.02 -15.75
C TYR A 250 14.53 17.30 -16.02
N ASP A 251 13.86 18.46 -15.98
CA ASP A 251 14.49 19.76 -16.20
C ASP A 251 15.53 20.09 -15.13
N LYS A 252 15.23 19.77 -13.85
CA LYS A 252 16.20 19.89 -12.74
C LYS A 252 17.44 19.01 -12.99
N LEU A 253 17.26 17.76 -13.39
CA LEU A 253 18.36 16.84 -13.70
C LEU A 253 19.16 17.27 -14.94
N LYS A 254 18.49 17.86 -15.92
CA LYS A 254 19.11 18.40 -17.13
C LYS A 254 19.95 19.64 -16.81
N GLY A 255 19.43 20.54 -15.97
CA GLY A 255 20.13 21.74 -15.51
C GLY A 255 21.35 21.45 -14.65
N ASP A 256 21.27 20.45 -13.78
CA ASP A 256 22.38 19.99 -12.93
C ASP A 256 23.41 19.11 -13.69
N GLY A 257 23.14 18.76 -14.95
CA GLY A 257 23.97 17.83 -15.75
C GLY A 257 23.92 16.37 -15.29
N GLY A 258 23.10 16.05 -14.27
CA GLY A 258 22.93 14.70 -13.72
C GLY A 258 22.08 13.75 -14.57
N LEU A 259 21.46 14.24 -15.65
CA LEU A 259 20.54 13.47 -16.48
C LEU A 259 21.18 12.19 -17.07
N VAL A 260 22.38 12.30 -17.65
CA VAL A 260 23.08 11.16 -18.26
C VAL A 260 23.36 10.08 -17.21
N LYS A 261 23.91 10.48 -16.06
CA LYS A 261 24.17 9.58 -14.92
C LYS A 261 22.89 8.88 -14.44
N HIS A 262 21.77 9.59 -14.40
CA HIS A 262 20.48 9.01 -14.01
C HIS A 262 19.99 7.96 -15.03
N ILE A 263 20.10 8.26 -16.32
CA ILE A 263 19.75 7.32 -17.40
C ILE A 263 20.65 6.08 -17.34
N ASP A 264 21.96 6.24 -17.16
CA ASP A 264 22.89 5.11 -17.09
C ASP A 264 22.65 4.23 -15.86
N LYS A 265 22.35 4.83 -14.69
CA LYS A 265 21.93 4.07 -13.51
C LYS A 265 20.64 3.29 -13.77
N ARG A 266 19.67 3.89 -14.44
CA ARG A 266 18.41 3.22 -14.81
C ARG A 266 18.68 2.06 -15.78
N ARG A 267 19.50 2.26 -16.81
CA ARG A 267 19.92 1.21 -17.76
C ARG A 267 20.60 0.04 -17.05
N LYS A 268 21.56 0.31 -16.16
CA LYS A 268 22.24 -0.72 -15.36
C LYS A 268 21.26 -1.49 -14.48
N LYS A 269 20.31 -0.81 -13.82
CA LYS A 269 19.29 -1.46 -12.99
C LYS A 269 18.35 -2.35 -13.81
N ILE A 270 17.93 -1.90 -15.00
CA ILE A 270 17.09 -2.70 -15.91
C ILE A 270 17.86 -3.94 -16.38
N SER A 271 19.08 -3.77 -16.90
CA SER A 271 19.90 -4.90 -17.34
C SER A 271 20.17 -5.92 -16.24
N ALA A 272 20.39 -5.49 -15.00
CA ALA A 272 20.55 -6.39 -13.86
C ALA A 272 19.25 -7.14 -13.52
N LYS A 273 18.08 -6.51 -13.65
CA LYS A 273 16.78 -7.18 -13.50
C LYS A 273 16.55 -8.19 -14.62
N ASP A 274 16.88 -7.84 -15.85
CA ASP A 274 16.70 -8.71 -17.01
C ASP A 274 17.57 -9.97 -16.90
N ARG A 275 18.84 -9.82 -16.48
CA ARG A 275 19.72 -10.96 -16.18
C ARG A 275 19.11 -11.89 -15.13
N LYS A 276 18.66 -11.34 -13.99
CA LYS A 276 17.98 -12.13 -12.95
C LYS A 276 16.77 -12.87 -13.50
N LYS A 277 15.95 -12.24 -14.34
CA LYS A 277 14.77 -12.89 -14.95
C LYS A 277 15.16 -14.06 -15.87
N LEU A 278 16.25 -13.93 -16.63
CA LEU A 278 16.75 -14.99 -17.50
C LEU A 278 17.35 -16.16 -16.69
N ASP A 279 18.00 -15.88 -15.57
CA ASP A 279 18.61 -16.90 -14.69
C ASP A 279 17.56 -17.82 -14.02
N PHE A 280 16.29 -17.43 -13.97
CA PHE A 280 15.17 -18.27 -13.46
C PHE A 280 14.49 -19.11 -14.55
N SER A 281 14.93 -19.03 -15.81
CA SER A 281 14.31 -19.70 -16.97
C SER A 281 15.05 -20.97 -17.42
N THR A 282 15.98 -21.48 -16.62
CA THR A 282 16.68 -22.77 -16.81
C THR A 282 16.50 -23.65 -15.59
#